data_AF-A0A1R3KEQ6-F1
#
_entry.id   AF-A0A1R3KEQ6-F1
#
_cell.length_a   1.000
_cell.length_b   1.000
_cell.length_c   1.000
_cell.angle_alpha   90.00
_cell.angle_beta   90.00
_cell.angle_gamma   90.00
#
_symmetry.space_group_name_H-M   'P 1'
#
loop_
_entity.id
_entity.type
_entity.pdbx_description
1 polymer ?
#
loop_
_entity_poly.entity_id
_entity_poly.type
_entity_poly.pdbx_seq_one_letter_code
_entity_poly.pdbx_strand_id
1 'polypeptide(L)'
;MTVFSGSRQVVPVDYEAEVSQRLLEASLSGDLKSALECIADPFVDVNFVGAVCLKTRKAEVVLREESPSEVRVEYEEFKTDVTALFLAVHVGNVALVKKLLVMQQKISFFLSFIALIGL
;
A
#
# COMPACT_ATOMS: atom_id res chain seq x y z
N MET A 1 -42.60 -14.72 14.62
CA MET A 1 -41.62 -15.61 13.97
C MET A 1 -41.37 -15.07 12.57
N THR A 2 -40.26 -14.36 12.35
CA THR A 2 -39.90 -13.84 11.02
C THR A 2 -38.86 -14.77 10.41
N VAL A 3 -39.27 -15.48 9.37
CA VAL A 3 -38.44 -16.37 8.57
C VAL A 3 -37.47 -15.55 7.72
N PHE A 4 -36.17 -15.70 7.96
CA PHE A 4 -35.13 -15.19 7.07
C PHE A 4 -34.91 -16.22 5.95
N SER A 5 -35.54 -16.01 4.80
CA SER A 5 -35.14 -16.68 3.56
C SER A 5 -33.78 -16.15 3.15
N GLY A 6 -32.75 -17.01 3.24
CA GLY A 6 -31.39 -16.72 2.82
C GLY A 6 -31.31 -16.48 1.32
N SER A 7 -31.48 -15.22 0.91
CA SER A 7 -30.97 -14.74 -0.37
C SER A 7 -29.45 -14.72 -0.25
N ARG A 8 -28.78 -15.62 -0.98
CA ARG A 8 -27.33 -15.59 -1.19
C ARG A 8 -26.98 -14.24 -1.81
N GLN A 9 -26.62 -13.27 -0.98
CA GLN A 9 -26.12 -11.97 -1.42
C GLN A 9 -24.78 -12.23 -2.11
N VAL A 10 -24.79 -12.19 -3.44
CA VAL A 10 -23.57 -12.13 -4.24
C VAL A 10 -23.16 -10.67 -4.20
N VAL A 11 -22.32 -10.31 -3.25
CA VAL A 11 -21.69 -8.98 -3.22
C VAL A 11 -20.78 -8.93 -4.44
N PRO A 12 -20.91 -7.93 -5.33
CA PRO A 12 -19.92 -7.73 -6.38
C PRO A 12 -18.58 -7.43 -5.70
N VAL A 13 -17.72 -8.43 -5.68
CA VAL A 13 -16.36 -8.28 -5.19
C VAL A 13 -15.59 -7.52 -6.26
N ASP A 14 -15.15 -6.32 -5.92
CA ASP A 14 -14.23 -5.56 -6.74
C ASP A 14 -12.84 -6.18 -6.62
N TYR A 15 -12.61 -7.22 -7.43
CA TYR A 15 -11.39 -8.02 -7.38
C TYR A 15 -10.13 -7.18 -7.66
N GLU A 16 -10.23 -6.18 -8.55
CA GLU A 16 -9.15 -5.24 -8.86
C GLU A 16 -8.76 -4.45 -7.60
N ALA A 17 -9.74 -3.89 -6.88
CA ALA A 17 -9.49 -3.19 -5.63
C ALA A 17 -8.90 -4.12 -4.55
N GLU A 18 -9.36 -5.37 -4.44
CA GLU A 18 -8.82 -6.32 -3.46
C GLU A 18 -7.37 -6.71 -3.72
N VAL A 19 -7.00 -6.99 -4.97
CA VAL A 19 -5.61 -7.32 -5.33
C VAL A 19 -4.70 -6.12 -5.15
N SER A 20 -5.19 -4.92 -5.49
CA SER A 20 -4.45 -3.68 -5.31
C SER A 20 -4.26 -3.32 -3.84
N GLN A 21 -5.27 -3.56 -2.98
CA GLN A 21 -5.14 -3.42 -1.53
C GLN A 21 -4.14 -4.43 -0.95
N ARG A 22 -4.14 -5.68 -1.43
CA ARG A 22 -3.15 -6.69 -1.02
C ARG A 22 -1.72 -6.27 -1.38
N LEU A 23 -1.52 -5.60 -2.51
CA LEU A 23 -0.22 -5.02 -2.87
C LEU A 23 0.21 -3.94 -1.86
N LEU A 24 -0.71 -3.08 -1.39
CA LEU A 24 -0.41 -2.09 -0.37
C LEU A 24 0.03 -2.75 0.94
N GLU A 25 -0.68 -3.78 1.39
CA GLU A 25 -0.36 -4.50 2.62
C GLU A 25 1.00 -5.21 2.54
N ALA A 26 1.30 -5.86 1.41
CA ALA A 26 2.60 -6.47 1.15
C ALA A 26 3.74 -5.43 1.07
N SER A 27 3.45 -4.25 0.51
CA SER A 27 4.42 -3.14 0.44
C SER A 27 4.71 -2.58 1.83
N LEU A 28 3.70 -2.48 2.69
CA LEU A 28 3.82 -2.01 4.06
C LEU A 28 4.58 -3.01 4.97
N SER A 29 4.34 -4.31 4.80
CA SER A 29 5.06 -5.35 5.54
C SER A 29 6.52 -5.51 5.08
N GLY A 30 6.87 -4.94 3.92
CA GLY A 30 8.18 -5.07 3.31
C GLY A 30 8.40 -6.44 2.65
N ASP A 31 7.37 -7.27 2.55
CA ASP A 31 7.46 -8.58 1.89
C ASP A 31 7.52 -8.43 0.36
N LEU A 32 8.75 -8.41 -0.14
CA LEU A 32 9.03 -8.32 -1.56
C LEU A 32 8.38 -9.47 -2.36
N LYS A 33 8.30 -10.69 -1.81
CA LYS A 33 7.80 -11.83 -2.56
C LYS A 33 6.29 -11.69 -2.80
N SER A 34 5.54 -11.43 -1.73
CA SER A 34 4.09 -11.23 -1.81
C SER A 34 3.75 -10.01 -2.68
N ALA A 35 4.54 -8.93 -2.59
CA ALA A 35 4.35 -7.77 -3.45
C ALA A 35 4.58 -8.10 -4.94
N LEU A 36 5.60 -8.90 -5.26
CA LEU A 36 5.85 -9.33 -6.64
C LEU A 36 4.77 -10.27 -7.18
N GLU A 37 4.23 -11.15 -6.33
CA GLU A 37 3.09 -11.99 -6.68
C GLU A 37 1.85 -11.14 -6.97
N CYS A 38 1.58 -10.10 -6.19
CA CYS A 38 0.48 -9.16 -6.45
C CYS A 38 0.70 -8.36 -7.75
N ILE A 39 1.94 -7.91 -8.02
CA ILE A 39 2.29 -7.18 -9.26
C ILE A 39 2.17 -8.08 -10.51
N ALA A 40 2.26 -9.40 -10.35
CA ALA A 40 2.11 -10.34 -11.46
C ALA A 40 0.63 -10.55 -11.87
N ASP A 41 -0.32 -10.14 -11.04
CA ASP A 41 -1.75 -10.19 -11.38
C ASP A 41 -2.08 -9.09 -12.42
N PRO A 42 -2.72 -9.44 -13.56
CA PRO A 42 -3.04 -8.46 -14.60
C PRO A 42 -4.08 -7.41 -14.17
N PHE A 43 -4.84 -7.65 -13.10
CA PHE A 43 -5.86 -6.73 -12.59
C PHE A 43 -5.34 -5.81 -11.48
N VAL A 44 -4.04 -5.84 -11.17
CA VAL A 44 -3.48 -4.96 -10.14
C VAL A 44 -3.31 -3.54 -10.67
N ASP A 45 -3.89 -2.57 -9.97
CA ASP A 45 -3.58 -1.16 -10.20
C ASP A 45 -2.42 -0.73 -9.29
N VAL A 46 -1.26 -0.50 -9.91
CA VAL A 46 -0.04 -0.02 -9.22
C VAL A 46 -0.16 1.41 -8.71
N ASN A 47 -1.12 2.19 -9.22
CA ASN A 47 -1.41 3.56 -8.79
C ASN A 47 -2.61 3.62 -7.82
N PHE A 48 -3.13 2.47 -7.41
CA PHE A 48 -4.25 2.39 -6.47
C PHE A 48 -3.93 3.16 -5.18
N VAL A 49 -4.89 3.97 -4.76
CA VAL A 49 -4.85 4.73 -3.52
C VAL A 49 -5.78 4.03 -2.54
N GLY A 50 -5.20 3.45 -1.49
CA GLY A 50 -5.94 2.70 -0.49
C GLY A 50 -5.57 3.11 0.93
N ALA A 51 -6.52 2.93 1.84
CA ALA A 51 -6.33 3.21 3.25
C ALA A 51 -5.44 2.14 3.89
N VAL A 52 -4.35 2.57 4.52
CA VAL A 52 -3.48 1.70 5.31
C VAL A 52 -3.17 2.32 6.67
N CYS A 53 -2.84 1.45 7.64
CA CYS A 53 -2.45 1.88 8.98
C CYS A 53 -0.92 1.94 9.06
N LEU A 54 -0.37 3.15 9.03
CA LEU A 54 1.06 3.37 9.20
C LEU A 54 1.41 3.43 10.67
N LYS A 55 2.54 2.80 11.05
CA LYS A 55 3.10 2.89 12.39
C LYS A 55 4.43 3.62 12.31
N THR A 56 4.49 4.82 12.87
CA THR A 56 5.73 5.61 12.93
C THR A 56 6.26 5.60 14.36
N ARG A 57 7.57 5.35 14.49
CA ARG A 57 8.26 5.42 15.77
C ARG A 57 8.67 6.85 16.03
N LYS A 58 8.19 7.42 17.14
CA LYS A 58 8.59 8.73 17.65
C LYS A 58 9.47 8.51 18.88
N ALA A 59 10.70 9.03 18.83
CA ALA A 59 11.62 8.98 19.95
C ALA A 59 11.84 10.41 20.47
N GLU A 60 11.46 10.67 21.72
CA GLU A 60 11.65 11.95 22.38
C GLU A 60 12.63 11.80 23.54
N VAL A 61 13.57 12.74 23.64
CA VAL A 61 14.51 12.79 24.78
C VAL A 61 13.92 13.75 25.81
N VAL A 62 13.51 13.20 26.94
CA VAL A 62 13.02 13.99 28.08
C VAL A 62 14.21 14.31 28.97
N LEU A 63 14.61 15.59 28.95
CA LEU A 63 15.62 16.11 29.85
C LEU A 63 15.00 16.32 31.23
N ARG A 64 15.67 15.86 32.27
CA ARG A 64 15.34 16.17 33.66
C ARG A 64 16.56 16.81 34.31
N GLU A 65 16.36 17.91 35.03
CA GLU A 65 17.47 18.74 35.53
C GLU A 65 18.42 17.99 36.47
N GLU A 66 17.87 17.24 37.44
CA GLU A 66 18.66 16.53 38.45
C GLU A 66 18.71 15.00 38.25
N SER A 67 18.25 14.48 37.09
CA SER A 67 18.23 13.04 36.83
C SER A 67 18.67 12.70 35.39
N PRO A 68 19.07 11.45 35.11
CA PRO A 68 19.47 11.05 33.77
C PRO A 68 18.37 11.32 32.74
N SER A 69 18.77 11.77 31.54
CA SER A 69 17.85 11.96 30.42
C SER A 69 17.19 10.65 30.02
N GLU A 70 15.87 10.68 29.85
CA GLU A 70 15.07 9.51 29.47
C GLU A 70 14.79 9.56 27.96
N VAL A 71 14.97 8.44 27.26
CA VAL A 71 14.56 8.32 25.85
C VAL A 71 13.21 7.60 25.82
N ARG A 72 12.15 8.34 25.56
CA ARG A 72 10.79 7.79 25.43
C ARG A 72 10.55 7.44 23.98
N VAL A 73 10.10 6.21 23.74
CA VAL A 73 9.79 5.71 22.41
C VAL A 73 8.29 5.44 22.36
N GLU A 74 7.58 6.26 21.60
CA GLU A 74 6.15 6.12 21.37
C GLU A 74 5.92 5.65 19.92
N TYR A 75 4.92 4.80 19.74
CA TYR A 75 4.48 4.36 18.41
C TYR A 75 3.16 5.04 18.12
N GLU A 76 3.15 5.88 17.09
CA GLU A 76 1.94 6.53 16.60
C GLU A 76 1.41 5.73 15.41
N GLU A 77 0.13 5.33 15.49
CA GLU A 77 -0.58 4.67 14.42
C GLU A 77 -1.58 5.64 13.80
N PHE A 78 -1.49 5.86 12.48
CA PHE A 78 -2.44 6.69 11.76
C PHE A 78 -2.92 6.01 10.48
N LYS A 79 -4.20 6.18 10.19
CA LYS A 79 -4.82 5.70 8.94
C LYS A 79 -4.69 6.80 7.90
N THR A 80 -4.11 6.47 6.76
CA THR A 80 -3.95 7.39 5.65
C THR A 80 -4.14 6.65 4.33
N ASP A 81 -4.62 7.39 3.35
CA ASP A 81 -4.70 6.92 1.98
C ASP A 81 -3.35 7.14 1.31
N VAL A 82 -2.73 6.07 0.81
CA VAL A 82 -1.40 6.11 0.21
C VAL A 82 -1.31 5.12 -0.94
N THR A 83 -0.28 5.31 -1.77
CA THR A 83 0.04 4.42 -2.88
C THR A 83 1.09 3.39 -2.50
N ALA A 84 1.18 2.32 -3.28
CA ALA A 84 2.19 1.27 -3.11
C ALA A 84 3.62 1.85 -3.17
N LEU A 85 3.85 2.85 -4.03
CA LEU A 85 5.16 3.50 -4.14
C LEU A 85 5.53 4.28 -2.87
N PHE A 86 4.59 5.01 -2.28
CA PHE A 86 4.82 5.71 -1.01
C PHE A 86 5.23 4.72 0.10
N LEU A 87 4.53 3.59 0.19
CA LEU A 87 4.81 2.54 1.17
C LEU A 87 6.17 1.89 0.94
N ALA A 88 6.50 1.57 -0.31
CA ALA A 88 7.78 0.99 -0.68
C ALA A 88 8.96 1.89 -0.27
N VAL A 89 8.81 3.20 -0.46
CA VAL A 89 9.79 4.21 -0.05
C VAL A 89 9.84 4.33 1.48
N HIS A 90 8.68 4.38 2.15
CA HIS A 90 8.60 4.48 3.60
C HIS A 90 9.28 3.31 4.32
N VAL A 91 9.09 2.09 3.81
CA VAL A 91 9.74 0.87 4.34
C VAL A 91 11.22 0.77 3.92
N GLY A 92 11.64 1.50 2.89
CA GLY A 92 13.01 1.46 2.37
C GLY A 92 13.29 0.27 1.45
N ASN A 93 12.26 -0.34 0.85
CA ASN A 93 12.42 -1.47 -0.05
C ASN A 93 12.79 -1.01 -1.47
N VAL A 94 14.09 -0.80 -1.70
CA VAL A 94 14.64 -0.30 -2.97
C VAL A 94 14.29 -1.21 -4.16
N ALA A 95 14.22 -2.53 -3.96
CA ALA A 95 13.90 -3.48 -5.01
C ALA A 95 12.44 -3.29 -5.49
N LEU A 96 11.52 -3.13 -4.55
CA LEU A 96 10.10 -2.89 -4.80
C LEU A 96 9.91 -1.53 -5.50
N VAL A 97 10.57 -0.48 -5.01
CA VAL A 97 10.54 0.87 -5.63
C VAL A 97 10.97 0.81 -7.09
N LYS A 98 12.10 0.17 -7.40
CA LYS A 98 12.57 0.02 -8.79
C LYS A 98 11.55 -0.69 -9.67
N LYS A 99 10.93 -1.76 -9.15
CA LYS A 99 9.92 -2.52 -9.90
C LYS A 99 8.67 -1.70 -10.20
N LEU A 100 8.15 -0.98 -9.20
CA LEU A 100 6.99 -0.11 -9.36
C LEU A 100 7.27 1.01 -10.37
N LEU A 101 8.44 1.64 -10.33
CA LEU A 101 8.83 2.69 -11.29
C LEU A 101 8.87 2.18 -12.74
N VAL A 102 9.42 0.98 -12.96
CA VAL A 102 9.44 0.36 -14.30
C VAL A 102 8.01 0.09 -14.80
N MET A 103 7.11 -0.36 -13.92
CA MET A 103 5.70 -0.58 -14.27
C MET A 103 4.99 0.72 -14.63
N GLN A 104 5.19 1.79 -13.84
CA GLN A 104 4.61 3.09 -14.12
C GLN A 104 5.13 3.69 -15.44
N GLN A 105 6.43 3.55 -15.73
CA GLN A 105 6.99 3.97 -17.03
C GLN A 105 6.38 3.19 -18.19
N LYS A 106 6.19 1.87 -18.04
CA LYS A 106 5.55 1.02 -19.06
C LYS A 106 4.11 1.47 -19.34
N ILE A 107 3.34 1.78 -18.30
CA ILE A 107 1.97 2.30 -18.42
C ILE A 107 1.95 3.64 -19.17
N SER A 108 2.86 4.56 -18.82
CA SER A 108 2.97 5.86 -19.49
C SER A 108 3.32 5.72 -20.98
N PHE A 109 4.29 4.86 -21.32
CA PHE A 109 4.65 4.59 -22.71
C PHE A 109 3.49 3.95 -23.50
N PHE A 110 2.75 3.04 -22.87
CA PHE A 110 1.59 2.38 -23.47
C PHE A 110 0.45 3.37 -23.76
N LEU A 111 0.12 4.23 -22.81
CA LEU A 111 -0.87 5.30 -22.99
C LEU A 111 -0.45 6.29 -24.08
N SER A 112 0.82 6.69 -24.10
CA SER A 112 1.37 7.57 -25.14
C SER A 112 1.31 6.90 -26.53
N PHE A 113 1.60 5.60 -26.60
CA PHE A 113 1.50 4.84 -27.84
C PHE A 113 0.05 4.70 -28.34
N ILE A 114 -0.90 4.43 -27.44
CA ILE A 114 -2.35 4.43 -27.76
C ILE A 114 -2.78 5.79 -28.31
N ALA A 115 -2.38 6.88 -27.64
CA ALA A 115 -2.68 8.23 -28.10
C ALA A 115 -2.07 8.54 -29.48
N LEU A 116 -0.89 7.98 -29.79
CA LEU A 116 -0.25 8.15 -31.10
C LEU A 116 -0.97 7.39 -32.23
N ILE A 117 -1.52 6.20 -31.96
CA ILE A 117 -2.27 5.40 -32.94
C ILE A 117 -3.74 5.80 -33.07
N GLY A 118 -4.23 6.72 -32.23
CA GLY A 118 -5.56 7.32 -32.32
C GLY A 118 -6.71 6.35 -32.00
N LEU A 119 -6.46 5.32 -31.18
CA LEU A 119 -7.49 4.41 -30.68
C LEU A 119 -8.21 4.98 -29.45
#